data_AF-A0A395SPA2-F1
#
_entry.id   AF-A0A395SPA2-F1
#
_cell.length_a   1.000
_cell.length_b   1.000
_cell.length_c   1.000
_cell.angle_alpha   90.00
_cell.angle_beta   90.00
_cell.angle_gamma   90.00
#
_symmetry.space_group_name_H-M   'P 1'
#
loop_
_entity.id
_entity.type
_entity.pdbx_description
1 polymer ?
#
loop_
_entity_poly.entity_id
_entity_poly.type
_entity_poly.pdbx_seq_one_letter_code
_entity_poly.pdbx_strand_id
1 'polypeptide(L)'
;MKVAVIGEGPSGLVTVKYLLKAHLSLDCDPFDARLFELHETIGGAFATRVYEDAELVSSEQFTTLFDFCCRQEKEFLSANDYLQYLKDYCSHFSLWPYIYLGVEVQSITSTSSKLYTISRSGKDGKVMTWDCDAVAVCSGLHREPNLPVIPGLHHIPQVIHSFEFKTKNQFGINKTVMVIGSGETSADIAHLTVNFPTKQVLVCHKDGFHFAPKRNPGPVLLPILGRKPDPNEPGIPIDISGLLRSARPVIIP
;
A
#
# COMPACT_ATOMS: atom_id res chain seq x y z
N MET A 1 15.11 -5.15 25.99
CA MET A 1 13.64 -5.35 25.94
C MET A 1 13.28 -6.12 24.67
N LYS A 2 12.39 -7.11 24.76
CA LYS A 2 11.88 -7.91 23.63
C LYS A 2 10.59 -7.30 23.09
N VAL A 3 10.52 -7.08 21.78
CA VAL A 3 9.36 -6.46 21.14
C VAL A 3 8.88 -7.29 19.96
N ALA A 4 7.60 -7.62 19.96
CA ALA A 4 6.96 -8.21 18.79
C ALA A 4 6.40 -7.15 17.88
N VAL A 5 6.64 -7.27 16.58
CA VAL A 5 6.00 -6.47 15.55
C VAL A 5 5.12 -7.39 14.73
N ILE A 6 3.83 -7.08 14.60
CA ILE A 6 2.85 -7.94 13.93
C ILE A 6 2.43 -7.31 12.62
N GLY A 7 2.77 -7.93 11.50
CA GLY A 7 2.45 -7.46 10.16
C GLY A 7 3.61 -6.70 9.52
N GLU A 8 3.78 -6.95 8.24
CA GLU A 8 4.91 -6.49 7.43
C GLU A 8 4.46 -5.42 6.40
N GLY A 9 3.45 -4.63 6.75
CA GLY A 9 3.22 -3.39 6.02
C GLY A 9 4.42 -2.43 6.13
N PRO A 10 4.42 -1.32 5.38
CA PRO A 10 5.38 -0.23 5.57
C PRO A 10 5.50 0.21 7.04
N SER A 11 4.39 0.20 7.78
CA SER A 11 4.34 0.47 9.22
C SER A 11 5.19 -0.52 10.05
N GLY A 12 5.08 -1.82 9.77
CA GLY A 12 5.84 -2.86 10.48
C GLY A 12 7.33 -2.78 10.18
N LEU A 13 7.69 -2.58 8.92
CA LEU A 13 9.08 -2.43 8.48
C LEU A 13 9.80 -1.24 9.11
N VAL A 14 9.13 -0.09 9.13
CA VAL A 14 9.63 1.11 9.81
C VAL A 14 9.77 0.84 11.30
N THR A 15 8.74 0.25 11.93
CA THR A 15 8.76 -0.04 13.37
C THR A 15 9.92 -0.95 13.76
N VAL A 16 10.12 -2.08 13.07
CA VAL A 16 11.20 -3.01 13.41
C VAL A 16 12.57 -2.38 13.20
N LYS A 17 12.77 -1.59 12.14
CA LYS A 17 14.03 -0.87 11.92
C LYS A 17 14.33 0.08 13.07
N TYR A 18 13.39 0.95 13.42
CA TYR A 18 13.63 1.98 14.43
C TYR A 18 13.84 1.36 15.81
N LEU A 19 13.14 0.27 16.15
CA LEU A 19 13.42 -0.50 17.37
C LEU A 19 14.84 -1.07 17.40
N LEU A 20 15.27 -1.73 16.32
CA LEU A 20 16.61 -2.32 16.22
C LEU A 20 17.71 -1.25 16.31
N LYS A 21 17.45 -0.06 15.77
CA LYS A 21 18.41 1.07 15.75
C LYS A 21 18.27 2.06 16.90
N ALA A 22 17.28 1.90 17.79
CA ALA A 22 16.97 2.87 18.82
C ALA A 22 18.18 3.22 19.71
N HIS A 23 18.97 2.21 20.10
CA HIS A 23 20.19 2.37 20.90
C HIS A 23 21.29 3.22 20.25
N LEU A 24 21.21 3.50 18.95
CA LEU A 24 22.16 4.38 18.24
C LEU A 24 21.84 5.87 18.44
N SER A 25 20.58 6.18 18.74
CA SER A 25 20.07 7.56 18.86
C SER A 25 19.54 7.88 20.26
N LEU A 26 19.20 6.86 21.04
CA LEU A 26 18.67 6.95 22.39
C LEU A 26 19.65 6.28 23.35
N ASP A 27 19.80 6.86 24.55
CA ASP A 27 20.60 6.27 25.64
C ASP A 27 19.84 5.08 26.26
N CYS A 28 19.81 3.96 25.54
CA CYS A 28 19.14 2.73 25.94
C CYS A 28 19.83 1.48 25.37
N ASP A 29 19.64 0.33 26.02
CA ASP A 29 20.12 -0.96 25.51
C ASP A 29 19.43 -1.37 24.20
N PRO A 30 20.08 -2.18 23.34
CA PRO A 30 19.46 -2.72 22.13
C PRO A 30 18.18 -3.53 22.39
N PHE A 31 17.18 -3.35 21.51
CA PHE A 31 15.94 -4.13 21.55
C PHE A 31 16.10 -5.47 20.79
N ASP A 32 15.54 -6.55 21.32
CA ASP A 32 15.32 -7.82 20.58
C ASP A 32 13.94 -7.72 19.91
N ALA A 33 13.91 -7.08 18.75
CA ALA A 33 12.69 -6.89 17.97
C ALA A 33 12.54 -7.98 16.90
N ARG A 34 11.35 -8.57 16.81
CA ARG A 34 11.02 -9.59 15.79
C ARG A 34 9.70 -9.26 15.12
N LEU A 35 9.71 -9.30 13.80
CA LEU A 35 8.53 -9.09 12.99
C LEU A 35 7.94 -10.43 12.56
N PHE A 36 6.62 -10.60 12.73
CA PHE A 36 5.88 -11.78 12.28
C PHE A 36 4.88 -11.41 11.19
N GLU A 37 4.89 -12.14 10.08
CA GLU A 37 4.04 -11.92 8.91
C GLU A 37 3.38 -13.22 8.46
N LEU A 38 2.08 -13.16 8.20
CA LEU A 38 1.28 -14.28 7.74
C LEU A 38 1.72 -14.76 6.35
N HIS A 39 2.01 -13.84 5.45
CA HIS A 39 2.34 -14.14 4.05
C HIS A 39 3.83 -14.50 3.86
N GLU A 40 4.13 -15.14 2.73
CA GLU A 40 5.50 -15.56 2.36
C GLU A 40 6.33 -14.44 1.71
N THR A 41 5.73 -13.28 1.52
CA THR A 41 6.39 -12.12 0.93
C THR A 41 6.11 -10.92 1.78
N ILE A 42 6.99 -9.94 1.63
CA ILE A 42 6.81 -8.65 2.20
C ILE A 42 5.81 -7.76 1.44
N GLY A 43 5.43 -6.60 2.01
CA GLY A 43 4.71 -5.49 1.38
C GLY A 43 3.24 -5.37 1.76
N GLY A 44 2.71 -6.30 2.57
CA GLY A 44 1.32 -6.29 3.02
C GLY A 44 0.31 -6.17 1.86
N ALA A 45 -0.55 -5.14 1.90
CA ALA A 45 -1.56 -4.89 0.87
C ALA A 45 -0.94 -4.65 -0.52
N PHE A 46 0.27 -4.09 -0.59
CA PHE A 46 0.98 -3.80 -1.85
C PHE A 46 1.59 -5.04 -2.51
N ALA A 47 1.56 -6.20 -1.84
CA ALA A 47 1.94 -7.48 -2.44
C ALA A 47 0.74 -8.39 -2.70
N THR A 48 -0.28 -8.33 -1.85
CA THR A 48 -1.36 -9.34 -1.84
C THR A 48 -2.69 -8.82 -2.39
N ARG A 49 -2.94 -7.51 -2.31
CA ARG A 49 -4.24 -6.88 -2.61
C ARG A 49 -4.22 -5.96 -3.82
N VAL A 50 -3.15 -6.07 -4.61
CA VAL A 50 -2.96 -5.34 -5.86
C VAL A 50 -3.80 -5.95 -6.98
N TYR A 51 -4.24 -5.10 -7.91
CA TYR A 51 -4.84 -5.45 -9.18
C TYR A 51 -3.99 -4.90 -10.34
N GLU A 52 -4.25 -5.41 -11.55
CA GLU A 52 -3.61 -4.99 -12.79
C GLU A 52 -3.59 -3.46 -12.93
N ASP A 53 -2.43 -2.93 -13.34
CA ASP A 53 -2.17 -1.50 -13.53
C ASP A 53 -2.34 -0.61 -12.29
N ALA A 54 -2.42 -1.18 -11.09
CA ALA A 54 -2.48 -0.40 -9.86
C ALA A 54 -1.18 0.42 -9.65
N GLU A 55 -1.37 1.72 -9.46
CA GLU A 55 -0.34 2.71 -9.25
C GLU A 55 -0.66 3.53 -8.00
N LEU A 56 0.35 3.87 -7.20
CA LEU A 56 0.18 4.70 -6.01
C LEU A 56 -0.41 6.08 -6.38
N VAL A 57 -1.24 6.62 -5.50
CA VAL A 57 -1.92 7.91 -5.70
C VAL A 57 -0.99 9.08 -5.37
N SER A 58 -0.11 8.91 -4.40
CA SER A 58 0.93 9.89 -4.03
C SER A 58 2.21 9.66 -4.83
N SER A 59 2.96 10.72 -5.12
CA SER A 59 4.26 10.54 -5.77
C SER A 59 5.24 9.79 -4.88
N GLU A 60 6.31 9.32 -5.52
CA GLU A 60 7.44 8.66 -4.90
C GLU A 60 8.03 9.47 -3.74
N GLN A 61 8.10 10.80 -3.85
CA GLN A 61 8.68 11.64 -2.80
C GLN A 61 7.84 11.68 -1.51
N PHE A 62 6.52 11.58 -1.62
CA PHE A 62 5.63 11.53 -0.45
C PHE A 62 5.44 10.11 0.08
N THR A 63 5.65 9.09 -0.76
CA THR A 63 5.39 7.69 -0.41
C THR A 63 6.63 6.98 0.13
N THR A 64 7.83 7.41 -0.27
CA THR A 64 9.08 6.81 0.21
C THR A 64 9.41 7.25 1.63
N LEU A 65 10.28 6.45 2.27
CA LEU A 65 10.69 6.66 3.64
C LEU A 65 11.83 7.66 3.64
N PHE A 66 11.75 8.66 4.52
CA PHE A 66 12.65 9.82 4.53
C PHE A 66 14.15 9.48 4.53
N ASP A 67 14.52 8.36 5.14
CA ASP A 67 15.90 7.90 5.27
C ASP A 67 16.32 6.90 4.18
N PHE A 68 15.50 6.70 3.16
CA PHE A 68 15.77 5.81 2.03
C PHE A 68 14.95 6.22 0.79
N CYS A 69 15.59 6.95 -0.13
CA CYS A 69 14.92 7.38 -1.37
C CYS A 69 14.73 6.21 -2.35
N CYS A 70 13.66 6.24 -3.15
CA CYS A 70 13.52 5.29 -4.23
C CYS A 70 14.48 5.63 -5.38
N ARG A 71 15.02 4.60 -6.02
CA ARG A 71 15.94 4.74 -7.15
C ARG A 71 15.23 4.81 -8.50
N GLN A 72 13.90 4.74 -8.50
CA GLN A 72 13.13 4.74 -9.73
C GLN A 72 12.88 6.16 -10.24
N GLU A 73 13.02 6.34 -11.55
CA GLU A 73 12.76 7.63 -12.21
C GLU A 73 11.27 7.91 -12.37
N LYS A 74 10.41 6.91 -12.14
CA LYS A 74 8.95 7.10 -12.16
C LYS A 74 8.51 8.02 -11.04
N GLU A 75 7.51 8.82 -11.34
CA GLU A 75 6.97 9.83 -10.43
C GLU A 75 5.92 9.24 -9.49
N PHE A 76 5.04 8.42 -10.04
CA PHE A 76 4.13 7.56 -9.29
C PHE A 76 4.59 6.11 -9.50
N LEU A 77 4.73 5.38 -8.41
CA LEU A 77 5.22 4.00 -8.46
C LEU A 77 4.05 3.05 -8.72
N SER A 78 4.27 2.05 -9.57
CA SER A 78 3.36 0.90 -9.58
C SER A 78 3.43 0.17 -8.24
N ALA A 79 2.41 -0.61 -7.90
CA ALA A 79 2.45 -1.39 -6.67
C ALA A 79 3.64 -2.38 -6.63
N ASN A 80 4.03 -2.94 -7.78
CA ASN A 80 5.22 -3.79 -7.90
C ASN A 80 6.53 -3.00 -7.67
N ASP A 81 6.61 -1.79 -8.22
CA ASP A 81 7.75 -0.90 -8.02
C ASP A 81 7.92 -0.54 -6.54
N TYR A 82 6.81 -0.25 -5.87
CA TYR A 82 6.81 0.03 -4.44
C TYR A 82 7.16 -1.20 -3.59
N LEU A 83 6.66 -2.38 -3.96
CA LEU A 83 7.05 -3.64 -3.32
C LEU A 83 8.56 -3.88 -3.44
N GLN A 84 9.15 -3.64 -4.62
CA GLN A 84 10.58 -3.76 -4.80
C GLN A 84 11.35 -2.74 -3.95
N TYR A 85 10.87 -1.50 -3.88
CA TYR A 85 11.43 -0.48 -3.00
C TYR A 85 11.44 -0.93 -1.53
N LEU A 86 10.37 -1.56 -1.02
CA LEU A 86 10.34 -2.11 0.34
C LEU A 86 11.34 -3.26 0.54
N LYS A 87 11.57 -4.10 -0.48
CA LYS A 87 12.58 -5.18 -0.43
C LYS A 87 14.00 -4.60 -0.37
N ASP A 88 14.24 -3.56 -1.15
CA ASP A 88 15.52 -2.84 -1.16
C ASP A 88 15.76 -2.16 0.19
N TYR A 89 14.72 -1.57 0.80
CA TYR A 89 14.77 -1.00 2.14
C TYR A 89 15.18 -2.03 3.20
N CYS A 90 14.56 -3.21 3.19
CA CYS A 90 14.89 -4.31 4.10
C CYS A 90 16.34 -4.77 3.93
N SER A 91 16.81 -4.85 2.69
CA SER A 91 18.17 -5.27 2.37
C SER A 91 19.19 -4.21 2.79
N HIS A 92 18.92 -2.94 2.51
CA HIS A 92 19.79 -1.82 2.86
C HIS A 92 19.97 -1.68 4.38
N PHE A 93 18.90 -1.88 5.16
CA PHE A 93 18.97 -1.83 6.62
C PHE A 93 19.21 -3.19 7.30
N SER A 94 19.46 -4.25 6.52
CA SER A 94 19.72 -5.61 7.03
C SER A 94 18.63 -6.14 7.96
N LEU A 95 17.36 -5.92 7.61
CA LEU A 95 16.20 -6.28 8.44
C LEU A 95 15.78 -7.75 8.31
N TRP A 96 16.14 -8.41 7.21
CA TRP A 96 15.73 -9.79 6.90
C TRP A 96 15.91 -10.81 8.04
N PRO A 97 17.02 -10.80 8.82
CA PRO A 97 17.19 -11.74 9.94
C PRO A 97 16.14 -11.61 11.05
N TYR A 98 15.43 -10.49 11.11
CA TYR A 98 14.44 -10.18 12.15
C TYR A 98 12.99 -10.35 11.65
N ILE A 99 12.80 -10.69 10.37
CA ILE A 99 11.50 -10.84 9.72
C ILE A 99 11.18 -12.32 9.55
N TYR A 100 10.09 -12.77 10.17
CA TYR A 100 9.60 -14.14 10.10
C TYR A 100 8.34 -14.19 9.23
N LEU A 101 8.53 -14.58 7.96
CA LEU A 101 7.47 -14.76 6.96
C LEU A 101 6.78 -16.12 7.09
N GLY A 102 5.54 -16.22 6.60
CA GLY A 102 4.75 -17.46 6.66
C GLY A 102 4.39 -17.88 8.10
N VAL A 103 4.30 -16.91 9.01
CA VAL A 103 4.03 -17.08 10.44
C VAL A 103 2.76 -16.34 10.81
N GLU A 104 1.70 -17.09 11.10
CA GLU A 104 0.45 -16.53 11.59
C GLU A 104 0.54 -16.28 13.10
N VAL A 105 0.25 -15.06 13.53
CA VAL A 105 0.01 -14.74 14.94
C VAL A 105 -1.47 -14.96 15.25
N GLN A 106 -1.77 -15.97 16.07
CA GLN A 106 -3.13 -16.40 16.39
C GLN A 106 -3.71 -15.66 17.58
N SER A 107 -2.88 -15.38 18.59
CA SER A 107 -3.32 -14.69 19.80
C SER A 107 -2.16 -14.00 20.52
N ILE A 108 -2.50 -12.97 21.28
CA ILE A 108 -1.60 -12.23 22.16
C ILE A 108 -2.26 -12.23 23.53
N THR A 109 -1.63 -12.85 24.52
CA THR A 109 -2.18 -12.97 25.87
C THR A 109 -1.27 -12.27 26.86
N SER A 110 -1.84 -11.44 27.73
CA SER A 110 -1.12 -10.87 28.87
C SER A 110 -1.02 -11.91 29.98
N THR A 111 0.19 -12.23 30.42
CA THR A 111 0.46 -13.29 31.42
C THR A 111 0.80 -12.74 32.81
N SER A 112 1.29 -11.49 32.89
CA SER A 112 1.52 -10.75 34.15
C SER A 112 1.59 -9.25 33.83
N SER A 113 1.74 -8.37 34.83
CA SER A 113 1.55 -6.91 34.68
C SER A 113 2.39 -6.20 33.61
N LYS A 114 3.38 -6.85 32.97
CA LYS A 114 4.22 -6.29 31.90
C LYS A 114 4.72 -7.31 30.85
N LEU A 115 4.10 -8.49 30.74
CA LEU A 115 4.56 -9.53 29.80
C LEU A 115 3.42 -9.99 28.88
N TYR A 116 3.77 -10.20 27.61
CA TYR A 116 2.88 -10.71 26.58
C TYR A 116 3.44 -12.03 26.03
N THR A 117 2.58 -13.02 25.90
CA THR A 117 2.86 -14.27 25.22
C THR A 117 2.14 -14.28 23.88
N ILE A 118 2.90 -14.45 22.80
CA ILE A 118 2.38 -14.53 21.44
C ILE A 118 2.29 -16.00 21.04
N SER A 119 1.08 -16.43 20.66
CA SER A 119 0.86 -17.71 20.02
C SER A 119 1.00 -17.55 18.51
N ARG A 120 1.88 -18.34 17.90
CA ARG A 120 2.13 -18.29 16.46
C ARG A 120 2.26 -19.67 15.84
N SER A 121 1.87 -19.81 14.59
CA SER A 121 2.01 -21.05 13.81
C SER A 121 2.71 -20.79 12.49
N GLY A 122 3.67 -21.65 12.16
CA GLY A 122 4.26 -21.69 10.81
C GLY A 122 3.44 -22.56 9.86
N LYS A 123 3.99 -22.83 8.68
CA LYS A 123 3.37 -23.72 7.67
C LYS A 123 3.13 -25.16 8.14
N ASP A 124 3.88 -25.61 9.15
CA ASP A 124 3.73 -26.94 9.75
C ASP A 124 2.51 -27.04 10.69
N GLY A 125 1.80 -25.93 10.93
CA GLY A 125 0.66 -25.86 11.83
C GLY A 125 1.04 -25.99 13.31
N LYS A 126 2.34 -26.11 13.62
CA LYS A 126 2.79 -26.26 15.00
C LYS A 126 2.71 -24.92 15.70
N VAL A 127 1.89 -24.88 16.75
CA VAL A 127 1.77 -23.71 17.61
C VAL A 127 3.03 -23.59 18.47
N MET A 128 3.71 -22.46 18.34
CA MET A 128 4.85 -22.06 19.14
C MET A 128 4.52 -20.77 19.87
N THR A 129 5.04 -20.62 21.09
CA THR A 129 4.89 -19.40 21.86
C THR A 129 6.17 -18.56 21.83
N TRP A 130 6.01 -17.24 21.96
CA TRP A 130 7.13 -16.32 22.17
C TRP A 130 6.75 -15.25 23.17
N ASP A 131 7.53 -15.14 24.24
CA ASP A 131 7.32 -14.14 25.29
C ASP A 131 8.08 -12.86 24.98
N CYS A 132 7.40 -11.72 25.15
CA CYS A 132 7.92 -10.39 24.89
C CYS A 132 7.41 -9.37 25.92
N ASP A 133 8.14 -8.26 26.04
CA ASP A 133 7.82 -7.18 26.97
C ASP A 133 6.80 -6.20 26.37
N ALA A 134 6.76 -6.10 25.04
CA ALA A 134 5.86 -5.20 24.32
C ALA A 134 5.46 -5.76 22.94
N VAL A 135 4.32 -5.29 22.44
CA VAL A 135 3.78 -5.66 21.12
C VAL A 135 3.39 -4.41 20.34
N ALA A 136 3.89 -4.32 19.11
CA ALA A 136 3.48 -3.33 18.11
C ALA A 136 2.59 -4.01 17.05
N VAL A 137 1.33 -3.58 16.96
CA VAL A 137 0.37 -4.13 15.99
C VAL A 137 0.40 -3.28 14.72
N CYS A 138 0.88 -3.87 13.63
CA CYS A 138 1.07 -3.26 12.32
C CYS A 138 0.34 -4.01 11.20
N SER A 139 -0.75 -4.72 11.52
CA SER A 139 -1.50 -5.61 10.61
C SER A 139 -2.31 -4.88 9.52
N GLY A 140 -2.46 -3.56 9.63
CA GLY A 140 -3.18 -2.72 8.66
C GLY A 140 -4.71 -2.86 8.74
N LEU A 141 -5.41 -1.93 8.08
CA LEU A 141 -6.88 -1.80 8.17
C LEU A 141 -7.64 -2.53 7.05
N HIS A 142 -7.03 -2.72 5.88
CA HIS A 142 -7.72 -3.18 4.67
C HIS A 142 -7.69 -4.71 4.48
N ARG A 143 -7.88 -5.49 5.54
CA ARG A 143 -7.83 -6.98 5.48
C ARG A 143 -9.18 -7.62 5.17
N GLU A 144 -10.24 -7.09 5.74
CA GLU A 144 -11.58 -7.68 5.61
C GLU A 144 -12.44 -6.82 4.68
N PRO A 145 -13.07 -7.42 3.65
CA PRO A 145 -13.96 -6.68 2.77
C PRO A 145 -15.22 -6.26 3.51
N ASN A 146 -15.57 -4.98 3.40
CA ASN A 146 -16.84 -4.47 3.93
C ASN A 146 -17.92 -4.59 2.86
N LEU A 147 -18.70 -5.66 2.92
CA LEU A 147 -19.80 -5.92 2.00
C LEU A 147 -21.14 -5.50 2.63
N PRO A 148 -21.71 -4.35 2.24
CA PRO A 148 -23.03 -3.95 2.72
C PRO A 148 -24.11 -4.85 2.13
N VAL A 149 -25.18 -5.07 2.90
CA VAL A 149 -26.38 -5.74 2.39
C VAL A 149 -27.12 -4.79 1.44
N ILE A 150 -27.11 -5.10 0.15
CA ILE A 150 -27.81 -4.33 -0.89
C ILE A 150 -29.07 -5.10 -1.32
N PRO A 151 -30.28 -4.55 -1.10
CA PRO A 151 -31.51 -5.19 -1.55
C PRO A 151 -31.50 -5.43 -3.07
N GLY A 152 -31.88 -6.66 -3.48
CA GLY A 152 -31.93 -7.04 -4.89
C GLY A 152 -30.62 -7.49 -5.51
N LEU A 153 -29.50 -7.44 -4.77
CA LEU A 153 -28.17 -7.85 -5.26
C LEU A 153 -28.12 -9.32 -5.73
N HIS A 154 -28.97 -10.19 -5.17
CA HIS A 154 -29.09 -11.60 -5.56
C HIS A 154 -29.65 -11.82 -6.98
N HIS A 155 -30.28 -10.81 -7.59
CA HIS A 155 -30.70 -10.87 -9.00
C HIS A 155 -29.55 -10.59 -9.97
N ILE A 156 -28.42 -10.10 -9.46
CA ILE A 156 -27.25 -9.76 -10.28
C ILE A 156 -26.43 -11.05 -10.51
N PRO A 157 -26.18 -11.44 -11.78
CA PRO A 157 -25.51 -12.70 -12.08
C PRO A 157 -24.09 -12.83 -11.50
N GLN A 158 -23.40 -11.71 -11.35
CA GLN A 158 -22.02 -11.67 -10.87
C GLN A 158 -21.80 -10.41 -10.05
N VAL A 159 -21.28 -10.61 -8.84
CA VAL A 159 -20.90 -9.55 -7.91
C VAL A 159 -19.51 -9.86 -7.42
N ILE A 160 -18.62 -8.87 -7.49
CA ILE A 160 -17.21 -9.00 -7.10
C ILE A 160 -16.89 -7.81 -6.19
N HIS A 161 -16.34 -8.07 -5.01
CA HIS A 161 -15.79 -6.99 -4.18
C HIS A 161 -14.45 -6.53 -4.76
N SER A 162 -14.07 -5.26 -4.61
CA SER A 162 -12.77 -4.76 -5.10
C SER A 162 -11.57 -5.53 -4.54
N PHE A 163 -11.73 -6.14 -3.37
CA PHE A 163 -10.76 -7.05 -2.74
C PHE A 163 -10.42 -8.28 -3.61
N GLU A 164 -11.39 -8.79 -4.38
CA GLU A 164 -11.27 -9.97 -5.25
C GLU A 164 -10.92 -9.60 -6.69
N PHE A 165 -10.97 -8.32 -7.03
CA PHE A 165 -10.59 -7.84 -8.35
C PHE A 165 -9.07 -7.89 -8.51
N LYS A 166 -8.61 -8.49 -9.61
CA LYS A 166 -7.18 -8.69 -9.95
C LYS A 166 -6.84 -8.31 -11.37
N THR A 167 -7.72 -8.58 -12.34
CA THR A 167 -7.45 -8.36 -13.77
C THR A 167 -8.67 -7.83 -14.49
N LYS A 168 -8.46 -7.05 -15.55
CA LYS A 168 -9.55 -6.45 -16.35
C LYS A 168 -10.44 -7.51 -17.02
N ASN A 169 -9.91 -8.71 -17.27
CA ASN A 169 -10.67 -9.84 -17.81
C ASN A 169 -11.88 -10.22 -16.96
N GLN A 170 -11.87 -9.93 -15.65
CA GLN A 170 -13.01 -10.17 -14.76
C GLN A 170 -14.23 -9.32 -15.10
N PHE A 171 -14.10 -8.23 -15.88
CA PHE A 171 -15.24 -7.43 -16.34
C PHE A 171 -16.09 -8.14 -17.40
N GLY A 172 -15.46 -9.01 -18.20
CA GLY A 172 -16.10 -9.66 -19.34
C GLY A 172 -16.35 -8.72 -20.53
N ILE A 173 -16.43 -9.31 -21.72
CA ILE A 173 -16.62 -8.57 -22.98
C ILE A 173 -18.10 -8.25 -23.19
N ASN A 174 -18.38 -7.03 -23.67
CA ASN A 174 -19.72 -6.52 -23.99
C ASN A 174 -20.71 -6.60 -22.82
N LYS A 175 -20.20 -6.44 -21.59
CA LYS A 175 -20.99 -6.43 -20.36
C LYS A 175 -21.30 -4.99 -19.92
N THR A 176 -22.44 -4.81 -19.25
CA THR A 176 -22.71 -3.60 -18.47
C THR A 176 -22.14 -3.81 -17.08
N VAL A 177 -21.25 -2.92 -16.64
CA VAL A 177 -20.57 -3.00 -15.34
C VAL A 177 -21.02 -1.83 -14.48
N MET A 178 -21.46 -2.12 -13.25
CA MET A 178 -21.85 -1.13 -12.26
C MET A 178 -20.84 -1.15 -11.12
N VAL A 179 -20.12 -0.04 -10.95
CA VAL A 179 -19.16 0.17 -9.86
C VAL A 179 -19.87 0.92 -8.73
N ILE A 180 -19.89 0.34 -7.53
CA ILE A 180 -20.57 0.90 -6.36
C ILE A 180 -19.52 1.47 -5.41
N GLY A 181 -19.68 2.75 -5.06
CA GLY A 181 -18.77 3.51 -4.21
C GLY A 181 -18.02 4.60 -4.97
N SER A 182 -17.41 5.52 -4.24
CA SER A 182 -16.69 6.68 -4.79
C SER A 182 -15.31 6.91 -4.17
N GLY A 183 -14.70 5.86 -3.62
CA GLY A 183 -13.31 5.89 -3.16
C GLY A 183 -12.31 5.74 -4.30
N GLU A 184 -11.02 5.84 -3.98
CA GLU A 184 -9.91 5.74 -4.94
C GLU A 184 -9.96 4.45 -5.76
N THR A 185 -10.17 3.30 -5.10
CA THR A 185 -10.31 2.01 -5.78
C THR A 185 -11.48 1.97 -6.76
N SER A 186 -12.59 2.65 -6.45
CA SER A 186 -13.73 2.74 -7.37
C SER A 186 -13.37 3.55 -8.61
N ALA A 187 -12.62 4.64 -8.44
CA ALA A 187 -12.13 5.48 -9.53
C ALA A 187 -11.22 4.71 -10.49
N ASP A 188 -10.26 3.97 -9.93
CA ASP A 188 -9.34 3.14 -10.70
C ASP A 188 -10.09 2.02 -11.43
N ILE A 189 -10.96 1.28 -10.74
CA ILE A 189 -11.76 0.22 -11.37
C ILE A 189 -12.67 0.80 -12.47
N ALA A 190 -13.32 1.94 -12.25
CA ALA A 190 -14.13 2.59 -13.27
C ALA A 190 -13.28 2.98 -14.48
N HIS A 191 -12.09 3.55 -14.28
CA HIS A 191 -11.14 3.88 -15.33
C HIS A 191 -10.71 2.63 -16.12
N LEU A 192 -10.37 1.54 -15.43
CA LEU A 192 -10.01 0.27 -16.06
C LEU A 192 -11.17 -0.32 -16.87
N THR A 193 -12.40 -0.19 -16.36
CA THR A 193 -13.61 -0.72 -16.99
C THR A 193 -13.95 0.02 -18.28
N VAL A 194 -13.85 1.35 -18.31
CA VAL A 194 -14.12 2.15 -19.52
C VAL A 194 -13.07 1.94 -20.62
N ASN A 195 -11.85 1.55 -20.23
CA ASN A 195 -10.77 1.22 -21.16
C ASN A 195 -10.74 -0.28 -21.55
N PHE A 196 -11.74 -1.06 -21.12
CA PHE A 196 -11.94 -2.45 -21.52
C PHE A 196 -13.14 -2.56 -22.49
N PRO A 197 -13.26 -3.62 -23.32
CA PRO A 197 -14.39 -3.84 -24.24
C PRO A 197 -15.75 -4.09 -23.55
N THR A 198 -16.16 -3.22 -22.64
CA THR A 198 -17.47 -3.24 -21.97
C THR A 198 -18.52 -2.49 -22.78
N LYS A 199 -19.79 -2.83 -22.58
CA LYS A 199 -20.92 -2.19 -23.26
C LYS A 199 -21.24 -0.83 -22.65
N GLN A 200 -21.22 -0.77 -21.32
CA GLN A 200 -21.61 0.40 -20.54
C GLN A 200 -21.00 0.31 -19.15
N VAL A 201 -20.59 1.46 -18.61
CA VAL A 201 -20.07 1.59 -17.25
C VAL A 201 -20.95 2.56 -16.48
N LEU A 202 -21.38 2.16 -15.29
CA LEU A 202 -22.15 2.98 -14.36
C LEU A 202 -21.36 3.12 -13.06
N VAL A 203 -21.24 4.34 -12.55
CA VAL A 203 -20.66 4.59 -11.21
C VAL A 203 -21.76 5.08 -10.30
N CYS A 204 -21.96 4.40 -9.18
CA CYS A 204 -23.03 4.70 -8.23
C CYS A 204 -22.42 5.11 -6.89
N HIS A 205 -22.84 6.26 -6.41
CA HIS A 205 -22.38 6.84 -5.14
C HIS A 205 -23.58 7.27 -4.30
N LYS A 206 -23.36 7.37 -2.99
CA LYS A 206 -24.40 7.83 -2.07
C LYS A 206 -24.47 9.36 -1.98
N ASP A 207 -23.34 10.02 -1.70
CA ASP A 207 -23.31 11.42 -1.28
C ASP A 207 -22.53 12.35 -2.24
N GLY A 208 -22.10 11.83 -3.40
CA GLY A 208 -21.25 12.55 -4.36
C GLY A 208 -19.78 12.21 -4.21
N PHE A 209 -18.93 12.90 -4.96
CA PHE A 209 -17.48 12.80 -4.86
C PHE A 209 -16.76 14.00 -5.47
N HIS A 210 -15.53 14.21 -5.04
CA HIS A 210 -14.57 15.10 -5.69
C HIS A 210 -13.42 14.27 -6.24
N PHE A 211 -13.19 14.36 -7.55
CA PHE A 211 -11.98 13.82 -8.16
C PHE A 211 -10.97 14.93 -8.40
N ALA A 212 -9.78 14.76 -7.84
CA ALA A 212 -8.61 15.53 -8.18
C ALA A 212 -7.68 14.65 -9.03
N PRO A 213 -7.20 15.12 -10.19
CA PRO A 213 -6.26 14.34 -10.97
C PRO A 213 -4.90 14.30 -10.28
N LYS A 214 -4.14 13.22 -10.45
CA LYS A 214 -2.75 13.16 -9.96
C LYS A 214 -1.85 14.21 -10.63
N ARG A 215 -2.19 14.57 -11.88
CA ARG A 215 -1.46 15.50 -12.73
C ARG A 215 -2.37 16.60 -13.26
N ASN A 216 -1.86 17.83 -13.28
CA ASN A 216 -2.48 18.95 -13.98
C ASN A 216 -1.97 18.97 -15.44
N PRO A 217 -2.84 19.15 -16.44
CA PRO A 217 -2.37 19.56 -17.77
C PRO A 217 -1.46 20.79 -17.63
N GLY A 218 -0.28 20.75 -18.25
CA GLY A 218 0.73 21.80 -18.08
C GLY A 218 0.18 23.22 -18.37
N PRO A 219 0.78 24.26 -17.77
CA PRO A 219 0.27 25.62 -17.90
C PRO A 219 0.30 26.09 -19.36
N VAL A 220 -0.85 26.54 -19.87
CA VAL A 220 -0.92 27.22 -21.17
C VAL A 220 -0.52 28.68 -20.96
N LEU A 221 0.77 28.98 -21.12
CA LEU A 221 1.34 30.31 -20.82
C LEU A 221 0.75 31.44 -21.68
N LEU A 222 0.26 31.12 -22.89
CA LEU A 222 -0.30 32.08 -23.85
C LEU A 222 -1.48 31.45 -24.63
N PRO A 223 -2.75 31.76 -24.28
CA PRO A 223 -3.93 31.17 -24.93
C PRO A 223 -4.03 31.44 -26.44
N ILE A 224 -3.40 32.50 -26.93
CA ILE A 224 -3.55 33.01 -28.31
C ILE A 224 -2.48 32.44 -29.28
N LEU A 225 -1.34 31.97 -28.78
CA LEU A 225 -0.31 31.25 -29.56
C LEU A 225 -0.31 29.73 -29.26
N GLY A 226 -1.44 29.23 -28.76
CA GLY A 226 -1.57 28.04 -27.92
C GLY A 226 -0.79 26.79 -28.34
N ARG A 227 0.02 26.29 -27.40
CA ARG A 227 0.29 24.85 -27.31
C ARG A 227 -1.05 24.21 -26.96
N LYS A 228 -1.61 23.40 -27.87
CA LYS A 228 -2.75 22.54 -27.53
C LYS A 228 -2.29 21.57 -26.44
N PRO A 229 -3.12 21.24 -25.45
CA PRO A 229 -2.82 20.17 -24.50
C PRO A 229 -2.51 18.90 -25.30
N ASP A 230 -1.28 18.38 -25.21
CA ASP A 230 -0.93 17.09 -25.77
C ASP A 230 -1.32 16.02 -24.75
N PRO A 231 -2.27 15.13 -25.05
CA PRO A 231 -2.63 14.04 -24.14
C PRO A 231 -1.48 13.06 -23.88
N ASN A 232 -0.40 13.10 -24.69
CA ASN A 232 0.80 12.29 -24.49
C ASN A 232 1.89 13.01 -23.67
N GLU A 233 1.74 14.30 -23.37
CA GLU A 233 2.66 14.98 -22.48
C GLU A 233 2.34 14.62 -21.02
N PRO A 234 3.33 14.13 -20.25
CA PRO A 234 3.11 13.87 -18.84
C PRO A 234 2.82 15.21 -18.14
N GLY A 235 1.57 15.38 -17.70
CA GLY A 235 1.16 16.56 -16.93
C GLY A 235 1.99 16.74 -15.66
N ILE A 236 1.92 17.94 -15.07
CA ILE A 236 2.70 18.27 -13.86
C ILE A 236 1.96 17.71 -12.63
N PRO A 237 2.63 17.00 -11.71
CA PRO A 237 1.99 16.56 -10.47
C PRO A 237 1.41 17.70 -9.68
N ILE A 238 0.25 17.44 -9.08
CA ILE A 238 -0.35 18.41 -8.15
C ILE A 238 0.48 18.50 -6.86
N ASP A 239 1.16 17.43 -6.46
CA ASP A 239 1.90 17.35 -5.21
C ASP A 239 3.28 18.01 -5.24
N ILE A 240 3.56 18.89 -6.22
CA ILE A 240 4.81 19.67 -6.38
C ILE A 240 6.11 18.85 -6.42
N SER A 241 6.04 17.51 -6.50
CA SER A 241 7.22 16.64 -6.48
C SER A 241 8.21 16.91 -7.63
N GLY A 242 7.69 17.33 -8.78
CA GLY A 242 8.50 17.77 -9.93
C GLY A 242 9.41 18.98 -9.64
N LEU A 243 9.00 19.90 -8.77
CA LEU A 243 9.81 21.07 -8.38
C LEU A 243 11.02 20.64 -7.52
N LEU A 244 10.81 19.70 -6.59
CA LEU A 244 11.86 19.16 -5.75
C LEU A 244 12.89 18.33 -6.54
N ARG A 245 12.50 17.67 -7.64
CA ARG A 245 13.45 16.99 -8.54
C ARG A 245 14.37 17.96 -9.28
N SER A 246 13.89 19.16 -9.60
CA SER A 246 14.70 20.20 -10.25
C SER A 246 15.67 20.90 -9.30
N ALA A 247 15.38 20.88 -7.99
CA ALA A 247 16.28 21.30 -6.95
C ALA A 247 17.30 20.18 -6.69
N ARG A 248 18.37 20.13 -7.51
CA ARG A 248 19.55 19.31 -7.14
C ARG A 248 19.95 19.72 -5.73
N PRO A 249 20.15 18.77 -4.79
CA PRO A 249 20.60 19.11 -3.45
C PRO A 249 21.95 19.82 -3.58
N VAL A 250 21.96 21.13 -3.30
CA VAL A 250 23.19 21.85 -3.05
C VAL A 250 23.60 21.45 -1.65
N ILE A 251 24.50 20.47 -1.57
CA ILE A 251 25.24 20.22 -0.33
C ILE A 251 26.14 21.44 -0.18
N ILE A 252 25.74 22.38 0.67
CA ILE A 252 26.62 23.43 1.15
C ILE A 252 27.47 22.77 2.25
N PRO A 253 28.81 22.78 2.15
CA PRO A 253 29.69 22.15 3.13
C PRO A 253 29.55 22.76 4.53
#